data_AF-A0A7S4K9T8-F1
#
_entry.id   AF-A0A7S4K9T8-F1
#
_cell.length_a   1.000
_cell.length_b   1.000
_cell.length_c   1.000
_cell.angle_alpha   90.00
_cell.angle_beta   90.00
_cell.angle_gamma   90.00
#
_symmetry.space_group_name_H-M   'P 1'
#
loop_
_entity.id
_entity.type
_entity.pdbx_description
1 polymer ?
#
loop_
_entity_poly.entity_id
_entity_poly.type
_entity_poly.pdbx_seq_one_letter_code
_entity_poly.pdbx_strand_id
1 'polypeptide(L)'
;RQQNYGPRTVRELAPTNNDAVYMVTIADAQFRRRYEKFFSAMSDYAARYGYLWRVIGADPECREQFRNYFFRKHCIVARWMEREATTGDIFFVFDADVVPYRTHLSLDSWLGILNAASGGGADLVF
;
A
#
# COMPACT_ATOMS: atom_id res chain seq x y z
N ARG A 1 -8.66 8.21 -25.76
CA ARG A 1 -7.21 8.46 -25.91
C ARG A 1 -6.49 7.20 -25.48
N GLN A 2 -5.96 6.41 -26.41
CA GLN A 2 -5.15 5.24 -26.09
C GLN A 2 -3.76 5.75 -25.71
N GLN A 3 -3.28 5.47 -24.50
CA GLN A 3 -1.89 5.74 -24.12
C GLN A 3 -1.04 4.53 -24.49
N ASN A 4 0.00 4.77 -25.28
CA ASN A 4 1.01 3.80 -25.68
C ASN A 4 1.89 3.45 -24.47
N TYR A 5 1.79 2.22 -23.96
CA TYR A 5 2.71 1.66 -22.98
C TYR A 5 3.87 0.97 -23.71
N GLY A 6 4.82 1.75 -24.20
CA GLY A 6 6.10 1.22 -24.68
C GLY A 6 7.05 0.92 -23.50
N PRO A 7 7.95 -0.07 -23.61
CA PRO A 7 8.89 -0.39 -22.55
C PRO A 7 9.92 0.73 -22.36
N ARG A 8 9.93 1.35 -21.17
CA ARG A 8 10.96 2.33 -20.75
C ARG A 8 12.15 1.61 -20.13
N THR A 9 13.34 2.20 -20.27
CA THR A 9 14.61 1.64 -19.78
C THR A 9 14.80 1.86 -18.27
N VAL A 10 15.46 0.89 -17.63
CA VAL A 10 15.65 0.67 -16.17
C VAL A 10 16.23 1.86 -15.37
N ARG A 11 16.84 2.86 -16.00
CA ARG A 11 17.63 3.92 -15.32
C ARG A 11 16.82 5.04 -14.65
N GLU A 12 15.49 5.05 -14.78
CA GLU A 12 14.65 6.21 -14.45
C GLU A 12 13.83 6.06 -13.14
N LEU A 13 14.16 5.08 -12.28
CA LEU A 13 13.23 4.50 -11.29
C LEU A 13 13.73 4.44 -9.84
N ALA A 14 14.73 5.26 -9.50
CA ALA A 14 15.04 5.51 -8.08
C ALA A 14 13.97 6.46 -7.52
N PRO A 15 13.38 6.18 -6.34
CA PRO A 15 12.43 7.09 -5.74
C PRO A 15 13.08 8.46 -5.60
N THR A 16 12.41 9.48 -6.12
CA THR A 16 12.88 10.85 -5.92
C THR A 16 12.68 11.21 -4.45
N ASN A 17 13.27 12.30 -3.96
CA ASN A 17 13.06 12.77 -2.58
C ASN A 17 11.59 13.10 -2.24
N ASN A 18 10.64 12.90 -3.17
CA ASN A 18 9.22 13.17 -3.00
C ASN A 18 8.33 11.91 -3.00
N ASP A 19 8.88 10.71 -3.19
CA ASP A 19 8.09 9.49 -3.30
C ASP A 19 7.68 8.99 -1.90
N ALA A 20 6.39 8.74 -1.67
CA ALA A 20 5.89 8.30 -0.38
C ALA A 20 5.72 6.78 -0.31
N VAL A 21 6.06 6.20 0.84
CA VAL A 21 5.79 4.79 1.14
C VAL A 21 4.57 4.72 2.06
N TYR A 22 3.50 4.11 1.57
CA TYR A 22 2.26 3.91 2.31
C TYR A 22 2.20 2.50 2.87
N MET A 23 1.78 2.40 4.12
CA MET A 23 1.30 1.17 4.73
C MET A 23 -0.22 1.29 4.84
N VAL A 24 -0.94 0.41 4.15
CA VAL A 24 -2.39 0.48 4.02
C VAL A 24 -3.03 -0.78 4.57
N THR A 25 -4.14 -0.63 5.30
CA THR A 25 -5.02 -1.75 5.63
C THR A 25 -6.48 -1.37 5.41
N ILE A 26 -7.33 -2.37 5.19
CA ILE A 26 -8.77 -2.17 4.97
C ILE A 26 -9.53 -2.66 6.19
N ALA A 27 -10.29 -1.77 6.81
CA ALA A 27 -11.08 -2.10 8.00
C ALA A 27 -12.34 -1.24 8.09
N ASP A 28 -13.48 -1.90 8.28
CA ASP A 28 -14.71 -1.23 8.67
C ASP A 28 -14.68 -0.81 10.17
N ALA A 29 -15.73 -0.15 10.64
CA ALA A 29 -15.80 0.31 12.02
C ALA A 29 -15.72 -0.84 13.06
N GLN A 30 -16.19 -2.04 12.72
CA GLN A 30 -16.12 -3.20 13.60
C GLN A 30 -14.69 -3.73 13.68
N PHE A 31 -14.02 -3.90 12.55
CA PHE A 31 -12.61 -4.33 12.50
C PHE A 31 -11.70 -3.32 13.17
N ARG A 32 -11.92 -2.00 12.96
CA ARG A 32 -11.17 -0.94 13.62
C ARG A 32 -11.22 -1.02 15.13
N ARG A 33 -12.39 -1.27 15.70
CA ARG A 33 -12.53 -1.47 17.15
C ARG A 33 -11.87 -2.75 17.62
N ARG A 34 -12.05 -3.85 16.88
CA ARG A 34 -11.50 -5.17 17.26
C ARG A 34 -9.98 -5.19 17.26
N TYR A 35 -9.35 -4.54 16.29
CA TYR A 35 -7.91 -4.57 16.05
C TYR A 35 -7.21 -3.24 16.36
N GLU A 36 -7.82 -2.38 17.17
CA GLU A 36 -7.29 -1.06 17.52
C GLU A 36 -5.83 -1.11 18.00
N LYS A 37 -5.49 -2.09 18.85
CA LYS A 37 -4.12 -2.28 19.35
C LYS A 37 -3.13 -2.63 18.24
N PHE A 38 -3.55 -3.38 17.23
CA PHE A 38 -2.70 -3.73 16.10
C PHE A 38 -2.47 -2.51 15.22
N PHE A 39 -3.51 -1.69 15.02
CA PHE A 39 -3.40 -0.45 14.26
C PHE A 39 -2.51 0.58 14.96
N SER A 40 -2.53 0.64 16.29
CA SER A 40 -1.56 1.43 17.06
C SER A 40 -0.13 0.94 16.80
N ALA A 41 0.12 -0.37 16.91
CA ALA A 41 1.45 -0.94 16.67
C ALA A 41 1.95 -0.72 15.23
N MET A 42 1.07 -0.84 14.24
CA MET A 42 1.38 -0.56 12.84
C MET A 42 1.67 0.93 12.61
N SER A 43 0.90 1.83 13.24
CA SER A 43 1.14 3.27 13.19
C SER A 43 2.50 3.64 13.79
N ASP A 44 2.86 3.07 14.94
CA ASP A 44 4.15 3.31 15.59
C ASP A 44 5.32 2.79 14.74
N TYR A 45 5.14 1.61 14.13
CA TYR A 45 6.11 1.05 13.20
C TYR A 45 6.28 1.92 11.94
N ALA A 46 5.18 2.40 11.35
CA ALA A 46 5.20 3.30 10.21
C ALA A 46 5.94 4.61 10.54
N ALA A 47 5.61 5.23 11.67
CA ALA A 47 6.23 6.47 12.13
C ALA A 47 7.75 6.31 12.35
N ARG A 48 8.21 5.16 12.86
CA ARG A 48 9.63 4.87 13.06
C ARG A 48 10.45 4.95 11.78
N TYR A 49 9.89 4.51 10.66
CA TYR A 49 10.59 4.42 9.37
C TYR A 49 10.15 5.51 8.37
N GLY A 50 9.34 6.48 8.80
CA GLY A 50 8.86 7.55 7.93
C GLY A 50 7.81 7.11 6.91
N TYR A 51 7.13 5.99 7.13
CA TYR A 51 6.04 5.50 6.28
C TYR A 51 4.71 6.17 6.65
N LEU A 52 3.79 6.24 5.69
CA LEU A 52 2.44 6.77 5.87
C LEU A 52 1.44 5.65 6.18
N TRP A 53 0.94 5.61 7.42
CA TRP A 53 -0.09 4.65 7.81
C TRP A 53 -1.49 5.12 7.39
N ARG A 54 -2.26 4.23 6.73
CA ARG A 54 -3.64 4.48 6.30
C ARG A 54 -4.53 3.28 6.59
N VAL A 55 -5.66 3.55 7.25
CA VAL A 55 -6.75 2.59 7.42
C VAL A 55 -7.91 3.04 6.55
N ILE A 56 -8.18 2.32 5.48
CA ILE A 56 -9.22 2.66 4.51
C ILE A 56 -10.50 1.85 4.76
N GLY A 57 -11.65 2.48 4.49
CA GLY A 57 -12.97 1.90 4.73
C GLY A 57 -13.49 1.09 3.54
N ALA A 58 -14.72 0.58 3.69
CA ALA A 58 -15.41 -0.11 2.59
C ALA A 58 -15.79 0.86 1.46
N ASP A 59 -15.75 0.35 0.22
CA ASP A 59 -16.27 1.02 -0.98
C ASP A 59 -17.55 0.27 -1.45
N PRO A 60 -18.72 0.94 -1.50
CA PRO A 60 -19.96 0.31 -1.93
C PRO A 60 -19.91 -0.30 -3.34
N GLU A 61 -19.26 0.37 -4.30
CA GLU A 61 -19.18 -0.10 -5.68
C GLU A 61 -18.37 -1.40 -5.75
N CYS A 62 -17.27 -1.48 -5.00
CA CYS A 62 -16.48 -2.71 -4.90
C CYS A 62 -17.26 -3.86 -4.24
N ARG A 63 -18.16 -3.55 -3.31
CA ARG A 63 -19.01 -4.55 -2.66
C ARG A 63 -20.05 -5.13 -3.61
N GLU A 64 -20.63 -4.29 -4.47
CA GLU A 64 -21.59 -4.72 -5.48
C GLU A 64 -20.92 -5.52 -6.60
N GLN A 65 -19.74 -5.10 -7.03
CA GLN A 65 -18.98 -5.75 -8.10
C GLN A 65 -18.35 -7.08 -7.66
N PHE A 66 -17.86 -7.19 -6.42
CA PHE A 66 -17.12 -8.35 -5.93
C PHE A 66 -17.75 -8.97 -4.69
N ARG A 67 -18.35 -10.16 -4.86
CA ARG A 67 -18.86 -10.98 -3.75
C ARG A 67 -17.76 -11.48 -2.83
N ASN A 68 -16.64 -11.92 -3.42
CA ASN A 68 -15.50 -12.44 -2.68
C ASN A 68 -14.72 -11.30 -2.02
N TYR A 69 -14.49 -11.42 -0.71
CA TYR A 69 -13.78 -10.41 0.07
C TYR A 69 -12.35 -10.16 -0.42
N PHE A 70 -11.65 -11.20 -0.88
CA PHE A 70 -10.31 -11.10 -1.43
C PHE A 70 -10.28 -10.15 -2.63
N PHE A 71 -11.16 -10.30 -3.62
CA PHE A 71 -11.19 -9.37 -4.76
C PHE A 71 -11.73 -7.99 -4.37
N ARG A 72 -12.66 -7.93 -3.41
CA ARG A 72 -13.19 -6.67 -2.89
C ARG A 72 -12.09 -5.81 -2.25
N LYS A 73 -11.17 -6.40 -1.48
CA LYS A 73 -10.05 -5.64 -0.88
C LYS A 73 -9.15 -5.02 -1.95
N HIS A 74 -8.88 -5.73 -3.05
CA HIS A 74 -8.07 -5.21 -4.16
C HIS A 74 -8.76 -4.05 -4.86
N CYS A 75 -10.07 -4.15 -5.12
CA CYS A 75 -10.85 -3.07 -5.71
C CYS A 75 -10.84 -1.81 -4.83
N ILE A 76 -11.04 -1.95 -3.52
CA ILE A 76 -11.03 -0.83 -2.57
C ILE A 76 -9.68 -0.11 -2.61
N VAL A 77 -8.57 -0.87 -2.57
CA VAL A 77 -7.22 -0.33 -2.64
C VAL A 77 -6.98 0.39 -3.96
N ALA A 78 -7.29 -0.25 -5.09
CA ALA A 78 -7.07 0.33 -6.41
C ALA A 78 -7.81 1.67 -6.57
N ARG A 79 -9.09 1.73 -6.20
CA ARG A 79 -9.88 2.97 -6.26
C ARG A 79 -9.38 4.05 -5.29
N TRP A 80 -8.88 3.65 -4.12
CA TRP A 80 -8.28 4.59 -3.18
C TRP A 80 -6.97 5.15 -3.74
N MET A 81 -6.11 4.31 -4.33
CA MET A 81 -4.86 4.72 -4.98
C MET A 81 -5.11 5.65 -6.17
N GLU A 82 -6.16 5.44 -6.96
CA GLU A 82 -6.53 6.35 -8.06
C GLU A 82 -6.79 7.80 -7.61
N ARG A 83 -7.15 8.00 -6.33
CA ARG A 83 -7.44 9.33 -5.78
C ARG A 83 -6.27 9.95 -5.02
N GLU A 84 -5.47 9.12 -4.36
CA GLU A 84 -4.44 9.58 -3.42
C GLU A 84 -3.01 9.41 -3.93
N ALA A 85 -2.78 8.46 -4.85
CA ALA A 85 -1.43 8.12 -5.27
C ALA A 85 -0.85 9.15 -6.24
N THR A 86 0.39 9.52 -6.00
CA THR A 86 1.24 10.20 -6.98
C THR A 86 2.11 9.18 -7.69
N THR A 87 2.54 9.49 -8.92
CA THR A 87 3.51 8.66 -9.63
C THR A 87 4.80 8.53 -8.81
N GLY A 88 5.21 7.30 -8.53
CA GLY A 88 6.40 6.98 -7.70
C GLY A 88 6.06 6.45 -6.31
N ASP A 89 4.84 6.68 -5.82
CA ASP A 89 4.42 6.17 -4.51
C ASP A 89 4.38 4.64 -4.47
N ILE A 90 4.78 4.10 -3.31
CA ILE A 90 4.82 2.66 -3.05
C ILE A 90 3.80 2.30 -1.98
N PHE A 91 3.07 1.19 -2.16
CA PHE A 91 2.00 0.78 -1.28
C PHE A 91 2.21 -0.65 -0.79
N PHE A 92 2.42 -0.80 0.52
CA PHE A 92 2.34 -2.07 1.22
C PHE A 92 0.93 -2.26 1.78
N VAL A 93 0.26 -3.33 1.37
CA VAL A 93 -1.11 -3.61 1.81
C VAL A 93 -1.13 -4.78 2.78
N PHE A 94 -1.64 -4.52 3.98
CA PHE A 94 -1.72 -5.49 5.06
C PHE A 94 -3.18 -5.88 5.34
N ASP A 95 -3.41 -7.14 5.65
CA ASP A 95 -4.67 -7.56 6.26
C ASP A 95 -4.80 -6.96 7.66
N ALA A 96 -6.04 -6.72 8.12
CA ALA A 96 -6.33 -5.97 9.34
C ALA A 96 -5.88 -6.67 10.64
N ASP A 97 -5.60 -7.97 10.56
CA ASP A 97 -5.12 -8.81 11.66
C ASP A 97 -3.60 -9.01 11.66
N VAL A 98 -2.87 -8.36 10.75
CA VAL A 98 -1.40 -8.36 10.72
C VAL A 98 -0.85 -7.37 11.75
N VAL A 99 0.22 -7.79 12.43
CA VAL A 99 0.94 -7.01 13.45
C VAL A 99 2.44 -7.09 13.18
N PRO A 100 3.22 -6.01 13.39
CA PRO A 100 4.65 -6.06 13.09
C PRO A 100 5.37 -6.84 14.20
N TYR A 101 6.14 -7.87 13.82
CA TYR A 101 6.91 -8.70 14.75
C TYR A 101 8.36 -8.26 14.88
N ARG A 102 9.09 -8.09 13.76
CA ARG A 102 10.48 -7.63 13.74
C ARG A 102 10.55 -6.12 13.57
N THR A 103 10.10 -5.38 14.59
CA THR A 103 9.95 -3.92 14.56
C THR A 103 11.24 -3.11 14.45
N HIS A 104 12.40 -3.77 14.47
CA HIS A 104 13.73 -3.16 14.27
C HIS A 104 14.23 -3.27 12.82
N LEU A 105 13.53 -3.99 11.95
CA LEU A 105 13.86 -4.08 10.52
C LEU A 105 12.87 -3.22 9.73
N SER A 106 13.38 -2.47 8.74
CA SER A 106 12.56 -1.70 7.81
C SER A 106 11.93 -2.59 6.73
N LEU A 107 10.92 -2.08 6.02
CA LEU A 107 10.34 -2.76 4.86
C LEU A 107 11.20 -2.58 3.60
N ASP A 108 12.24 -1.73 3.64
CA ASP A 108 13.01 -1.34 2.45
C ASP A 108 13.71 -2.53 1.79
N SER A 109 14.03 -3.59 2.55
CA SER A 109 14.59 -4.83 2.01
C SER A 109 13.61 -5.54 1.06
N TRP A 110 12.30 -5.38 1.28
CA TRP A 110 11.25 -5.97 0.46
C TRP A 110 10.98 -5.18 -0.80
N LEU A 111 11.38 -3.91 -0.83
CA LEU A 111 11.21 -3.07 -2.00
C LEU A 111 12.08 -3.54 -3.17
N GLY A 112 13.13 -4.33 -2.95
CA GLY A 112 14.07 -4.76 -4.01
C GLY A 112 14.87 -3.61 -4.66
N ILE A 113 14.38 -2.38 -4.50
CA ILE A 113 14.84 -1.13 -5.10
C ILE A 113 16.13 -0.62 -4.48
N LEU A 114 16.50 -1.03 -3.25
CA LEU A 114 17.82 -0.70 -2.71
C LEU A 114 18.96 -1.55 -3.29
N ASN A 115 18.66 -2.62 -4.05
CA ASN A 115 19.69 -3.44 -4.70
C ASN A 115 19.53 -3.61 -6.22
N ALA A 116 18.39 -3.26 -6.82
CA ALA A 116 18.22 -3.32 -8.26
C ALA A 116 17.25 -2.24 -8.72
N ALA A 117 17.78 -1.33 -9.54
CA ALA A 117 16.99 -0.46 -10.40
C ALA A 117 15.89 -1.24 -11.13
N SER A 118 14.62 -0.80 -11.06
CA SER A 118 13.64 -0.75 -12.17
C SER A 118 12.15 -0.92 -11.76
N GLY A 119 11.32 0.11 -12.01
CA GLY A 119 9.97 -0.01 -12.61
C GLY A 119 8.83 0.25 -11.62
N GLY A 120 7.87 1.16 -11.78
CA GLY A 120 7.33 1.82 -12.97
C GLY A 120 5.81 1.59 -13.14
N GLY A 121 5.12 1.34 -12.04
CA GLY A 121 3.68 1.29 -11.80
C GLY A 121 3.51 1.36 -10.28
N ALA A 122 2.34 1.73 -9.76
CA ALA A 122 2.10 1.59 -8.33
C ALA A 122 2.09 0.07 -8.03
N ASP A 123 3.24 -0.46 -7.65
CA ASP A 123 3.39 -1.88 -7.40
C ASP A 123 2.74 -2.21 -6.06
N LEU A 124 1.68 -2.98 -6.16
CA LEU A 124 0.97 -3.54 -5.04
C LEU A 124 1.73 -4.78 -4.58
N VAL A 125 2.50 -4.62 -3.50
CA VAL A 125 3.21 -5.74 -2.87
C VAL A 125 2.30 -6.34 -1.79
N PHE A 126 1.98 -7.64 -1.93
CA PHE A 126 1.22 -8.45 -0.96
C PHE A 126 2.14 -9.23 -0.02
#